data_AF-A0A527XD31-F1
#
_entry.id   AF-A0A527XD31-F1
#
_cell.length_a   1.000
_cell.length_b   1.000
_cell.length_c   1.000
_cell.angle_alpha   90.00
_cell.angle_beta   90.00
_cell.angle_gamma   90.00
#
_symmetry.space_group_name_H-M   'P 1'
#
loop_
_entity.id
_entity.type
_entity.pdbx_description
1 polymer ?
#
loop_
_entity_poly.entity_id
_entity_poly.type
_entity_poly.pdbx_seq_one_letter_code
_entity_poly.pdbx_strand_id
1 'polypeptide(L)' 'PVFEAVGSRIRINPLAHWTTSDQADYMRAHALRENPLVAYGYLSIGCFPCTQPVQPGEDARSGRWAGHAKTE' A
#
# COMPACT_ATOMS: atom_id res chain seq x y z
N PRO A 1 16.57 -2.01 4.75
CA PRO A 1 15.73 -1.05 5.52
C PRO A 1 16.22 0.37 5.25
N VAL A 2 15.29 1.33 5.11
CA VAL A 2 15.62 2.76 5.05
C VAL A 2 15.39 3.37 6.44
N PHE A 3 16.32 4.22 6.88
CA PHE A 3 16.27 4.91 8.17
C PHE A 3 16.16 6.41 7.94
N GLU A 4 15.19 7.05 8.60
CA GLU A 4 14.91 8.49 8.46
C GLU A 4 14.84 9.13 9.84
N ALA A 5 15.57 10.23 10.04
CA ALA A 5 15.43 11.06 11.23
C ALA A 5 14.22 11.98 11.07
N VAL A 6 13.28 11.94 12.02
CA VAL A 6 12.04 12.71 12.03
C VAL A 6 11.92 13.41 13.39
N GLY A 7 12.41 14.64 13.46
CA GLY A 7 12.58 15.33 14.74
C GLY A 7 13.55 14.55 15.65
N SER A 8 13.09 14.19 16.85
CA SER A 8 13.86 13.39 17.81
C SER A 8 13.71 11.88 17.64
N ARG A 9 12.96 11.41 16.64
CA ARG A 9 12.65 9.99 16.42
C ARG A 9 13.35 9.46 15.18
N ILE A 10 13.62 8.16 15.18
CA ILE A 10 14.07 7.42 13.99
C ILE A 10 12.87 6.62 13.45
N ARG A 11 12.53 6.84 12.18
CA ARG A 11 11.59 6.01 11.42
C ARG A 11 12.37 4.95 10.68
N ILE A 12 11.91 3.71 10.77
CA ILE A 12 12.54 2.57 10.10
C ILE A 12 11.51 2.00 9.11
N ASN A 13 11.85 2.00 7.84
CA ASN A 13 11.04 1.47 6.75
C ASN A 13 11.69 0.16 6.25
N PRO A 14 11.40 -1.01 6.85
CA PRO A 14 12.09 -2.26 6.51
C PRO A 14 11.81 -2.74 5.08
N LEU A 15 10.62 -2.44 4.57
CA LEU A 15 10.14 -2.83 3.24
C LEU A 15 10.39 -1.76 2.17
N ALA A 16 11.19 -0.72 2.45
CA ALA A 16 11.36 0.42 1.54
C ALA A 16 11.90 0.07 0.15
N HIS A 17 12.61 -1.06 0.01
CA HIS A 17 13.14 -1.53 -1.28
C HIS A 17 12.30 -2.66 -1.89
N TRP A 18 11.24 -3.10 -1.22
CA TRP A 18 10.37 -4.16 -1.74
C TRP A 18 9.48 -3.61 -2.83
N THR A 19 9.43 -4.33 -3.93
CA THR A 19 8.45 -4.14 -5.00
C THR A 19 7.11 -4.78 -4.62
N THR A 20 6.06 -4.53 -5.39
CA THR A 20 4.77 -5.22 -5.24
C THR A 20 4.90 -6.72 -5.48
N SER A 21 5.77 -7.16 -6.40
CA SER A 21 6.03 -8.58 -6.64
C SER A 21 6.72 -9.24 -5.45
N ASP A 22 7.70 -8.58 -4.83
CA ASP A 22 8.40 -9.12 -3.65
C ASP A 22 7.41 -9.38 -2.50
N GLN A 23 6.47 -8.45 -2.28
CA GLN A 23 5.41 -8.60 -1.29
C GLN A 23 4.50 -9.81 -1.61
N ALA A 24 4.07 -9.94 -2.87
CA ALA A 24 3.19 -11.02 -3.30
C ALA A 24 3.88 -12.39 -3.24
N ASP A 25 5.15 -12.47 -3.62
CA ASP A 25 5.98 -13.68 -3.51
C ASP A 25 6.13 -14.12 -2.06
N TYR A 26 6.46 -13.18 -1.17
CA TYR A 26 6.58 -13.45 0.26
C TYR A 26 5.25 -13.93 0.86
N MET A 27 4.14 -13.28 0.53
CA MET A 27 2.82 -13.70 1.00
C MET A 27 2.49 -15.13 0.59
N ARG A 28 2.79 -15.52 -0.66
CA ARG A 28 2.60 -16.90 -1.13
C ARG A 28 3.51 -17.89 -0.41
N ALA A 29 4.80 -17.58 -0.31
CA ALA A 29 5.79 -18.45 0.33
C ALA A 29 5.47 -18.73 1.81
N HIS A 30 4.83 -17.77 2.49
CA HIS A 30 4.47 -17.87 3.90
C HIS A 30 2.98 -18.12 4.16
N ALA A 31 2.20 -18.45 3.12
CA ALA A 31 0.76 -18.70 3.20
C ALA A 31 -0.01 -17.59 3.95
N LEU A 32 0.38 -16.33 3.74
CA LEU A 32 -0.28 -15.17 4.34
C LEU A 32 -1.60 -14.89 3.63
N ARG A 33 -2.62 -14.54 4.41
CA ARG A 33 -3.93 -14.18 3.87
C ARG A 33 -3.91 -12.77 3.31
N GLU A 34 -4.39 -12.61 2.08
CA GLU A 34 -4.62 -11.30 1.47
C GLU A 34 -5.89 -10.64 2.02
N ASN A 35 -5.95 -9.31 1.96
CA ASN A 35 -7.19 -8.61 2.23
C ASN A 35 -8.21 -8.93 1.12
N PRO A 36 -9.44 -9.42 1.43
CA PRO A 36 -10.43 -9.77 0.41
C PRO A 36 -10.77 -8.65 -0.57
N LEU A 37 -10.62 -7.38 -0.18
CA LEU A 37 -10.89 -6.23 -1.04
C LEU A 37 -9.94 -6.13 -2.24
N VAL A 38 -8.75 -6.76 -2.18
CA VAL A 38 -7.82 -6.80 -3.32
C VAL A 38 -8.47 -7.47 -4.53
N ALA A 39 -9.25 -8.54 -4.32
CA ALA A 39 -10.00 -9.22 -5.38
C ALA A 39 -11.06 -8.33 -6.06
N TYR A 40 -11.45 -7.22 -5.42
CA TYR A 40 -12.39 -6.22 -5.93
C TYR A 40 -11.68 -4.96 -6.48
N GLY A 41 -10.35 -4.99 -6.65
CA GLY A 41 -9.57 -3.90 -7.24
C GLY A 41 -9.04 -2.85 -6.25
N TYR A 42 -9.17 -3.08 -4.95
CA TYR A 42 -8.63 -2.18 -3.93
C TYR A 42 -7.14 -2.46 -3.65
N LEU A 43 -6.25 -1.92 -4.49
CA LEU A 43 -4.80 -2.18 -4.40
C LEU A 43 -4.07 -1.33 -3.36
N SER A 44 -4.69 -0.27 -2.84
CA SER A 44 -4.21 0.49 -1.68
C SER A 44 -5.38 0.82 -0.76
N ILE A 45 -5.42 0.20 0.43
CA ILE A 45 -6.58 0.22 1.31
C ILE A 45 -6.36 1.23 2.46
N GLY A 46 -7.28 2.18 2.61
CA GLY A 46 -7.38 3.10 3.75
C GLY A 46 -8.76 3.05 4.39
N CYS A 47 -9.28 4.20 4.83
CA CYS A 47 -10.65 4.31 5.33
C CYS A 47 -11.67 4.25 4.19
N PHE A 48 -12.87 3.72 4.49
CA PHE A 48 -13.98 3.59 3.56
C PHE A 48 -14.29 4.83 2.70
N PRO A 49 -14.42 6.06 3.23
CA PRO A 49 -14.86 7.19 2.41
C PRO A 49 -13.79 7.69 1.43
N CYS A 50 -12.52 7.31 1.61
CA CYS A 50 -11.38 7.86 0.88
C CYS A 50 -10.58 6.79 0.12
N THR A 51 -11.19 5.62 -0.10
CA THR A 51 -10.57 4.50 -0.82
C THR A 51 -11.54 3.99 -1.89
N GLN A 52 -11.09 3.94 -3.13
CA GLN A 52 -11.82 3.37 -4.27
C GLN A 52 -10.98 2.29 -4.98
N PRO A 53 -11.62 1.36 -5.70
CA PRO A 53 -10.90 0.42 -6.55
C PRO A 53 -10.25 1.15 -7.72
N VAL A 54 -9.12 0.64 -8.19
CA VAL A 54 -8.39 1.21 -9.34
C VAL A 54 -8.72 0.46 -10.63
N GLN A 55 -8.56 1.12 -11.78
CA GLN A 55 -8.72 0.46 -13.08
C GLN A 55 -7.47 -0.36 -13.45
N PRO A 56 -7.59 -1.37 -14.34
CA PRO A 56 -6.44 -2.11 -14.83
C PRO A 56 -5.39 -1.19 -15.45
N GLY A 57 -4.15 -1.29 -14.98
CA GLY A 57 -3.02 -0.48 -15.45
C GLY A 57 -2.85 0.87 -14.75
N GLU A 58 -3.77 1.28 -13.88
CA GLU A 58 -3.58 2.46 -13.04
C GLU A 58 -2.58 2.19 -11.91
N ASP A 59 -1.99 3.27 -11.38
CA ASP A 59 -1.16 3.22 -10.18
C ASP A 59 -1.96 2.64 -9.00
N ALA A 60 -1.38 1.69 -8.28
CA ALA A 60 -2.08 1.00 -7.17
C ALA A 60 -2.54 1.94 -6.04
N ARG A 61 -1.91 3.11 -5.89
CA ARG A 61 -2.29 4.12 -4.90
C ARG A 61 -3.24 5.19 -5.44
N SER A 62 -3.62 5.15 -6.73
CA SER A 62 -4.54 6.12 -7.34
C SER A 62 -5.92 6.15 -6.67
N GLY A 63 -6.36 5.00 -6.13
CA GLY A 63 -7.63 4.87 -5.41
C GLY A 63 -7.68 5.55 -4.03
N ARG A 64 -6.55 6.07 -3.52
CA ARG A 64 -6.49 6.80 -2.24
C ARG A 64 -6.79 8.28 -2.46
N TRP A 65 -7.55 8.87 -1.53
CA TRP A 65 -7.98 10.27 -1.59
C TRP A 65 -8.95 10.56 -2.74
N ALA A 66 -9.74 9.55 -3.15
CA ALA A 66 -10.78 9.75 -4.15
C ALA A 66 -11.71 10.91 -3.76
N GLY A 67 -11.80 11.94 -4.63
CA GLY A 67 -12.59 13.15 -4.38
C GLY A 67 -11.96 14.20 -3.46
N HIS A 68 -10.71 14.02 -3.00
CA HIS A 68 -10.01 14.95 -2.12
C HIS A 68 -8.58 15.25 -2.59
N ALA A 69 -8.02 16.39 -2.21
CA ALA A 69 -6.61 16.68 -2.44
C ALA A 69 -5.73 15.71 -1.61
N LYS A 70 -4.62 15.23 -2.20
CA LYS A 70 -3.62 14.41 -1.50
C LYS A 70 -2.98 15.25 -0.39
N THR A 71 -3.16 14.85 0.87
CA THR A 71 -2.38 15.38 2.00
C THR A 71 -1.65 14.19 2.62
N GLU A 72 -0.32 14.17 2.54
CA GLU A 72 0.53 13.16 3.20
C GLU A 72 0.95 13.60 4.61
#